data_AF-A0AAQ4D801-F1
#
_entry.id   AF-A0AAQ4D801-F1
#
_cell.length_a   1.000
_cell.length_b   1.000
_cell.length_c   1.000
_cell.angle_alpha   90.00
_cell.angle_beta   90.00
_cell.angle_gamma   90.00
#
_symmetry.space_group_name_H-M   'P 1'
#
loop_
_entity.id
_entity.type
_entity.pdbx_description
1 polymer ?
#
loop_
_entity_poly.entity_id
_entity_poly.type
_entity_poly.pdbx_seq_one_letter_code
_entity_poly.pdbx_strand_id
1 'polypeptide(L)'
;MSLQSLRNDEEEARVEEEEEFDHFQDEEEFEGLDQERPPSRPQGDKPHLTIAKVPLHLRSNWESFYLELLMLAGLAVYFGNFVAGRNKNHRLATAWFHSHRQLLLDNFALVGDDGRKELPPEEGEEAFSPVVGGGLVKDSESVYTLWCSGRLCMEGMLVELRLLKRQDLLSLLAHMVRPVPDQLVIRVTMSPQSMDGFVMCLATKKTAARLHKTMADLSTYCPEKKRPDKYGLPANFTVLSEMGEVANAMLDAKVLSVIKRYEECIDYIHMSDQYSGPRLQEDTQPTKLPEVKKVLLFGFNVPGMGRVSAETMEEMRPLLQLVFYCVDKVRRFKLSKEAKQKSDRNRLKVEEEFLKTTHAQRQEAAQLKREERRRVEKERIMNEEDPDKQRKWEEREHRRELKRRTPKMKQLKVKTL
;
A
#
# COMPACT_ATOMS: atom_id res chain seq x y z
N MET A 1 -5.81 -83.97 -20.78
CA MET A 1 -4.72 -83.58 -21.68
C MET A 1 -4.18 -82.27 -21.13
N SER A 2 -3.03 -82.29 -20.45
CA SER A 2 -1.67 -82.14 -21.03
C SER A 2 -1.41 -80.67 -21.37
N LEU A 3 -0.50 -79.94 -20.70
CA LEU A 3 0.98 -80.09 -20.69
C LEU A 3 1.53 -80.07 -22.13
N GLN A 4 2.52 -79.26 -22.53
CA GLN A 4 3.40 -78.28 -21.82
C GLN A 4 4.09 -77.37 -22.91
N SER A 5 5.00 -76.40 -22.72
CA SER A 5 5.78 -75.83 -21.58
C SER A 5 6.58 -74.58 -22.05
N LEU A 6 7.07 -73.73 -21.10
CA LEU A 6 8.31 -72.88 -21.20
C LEU A 6 8.29 -71.65 -22.17
N ARG A 7 8.95 -70.50 -21.91
CA ARG A 7 9.67 -69.95 -20.72
C ARG A 7 10.01 -68.44 -20.91
N ASN A 8 10.07 -67.64 -19.82
CA ASN A 8 10.85 -66.38 -19.61
C ASN A 8 10.63 -65.20 -20.62
N ASP A 9 10.87 -63.91 -20.32
CA ASP A 9 11.51 -63.20 -19.19
C ASP A 9 10.67 -61.99 -18.72
N GLU A 10 10.83 -61.56 -17.46
CA GLU A 10 10.35 -60.27 -16.91
C GLU A 10 11.50 -59.61 -16.12
N GLU A 11 11.80 -58.33 -16.36
CA GLU A 11 12.85 -57.58 -15.63
C GLU A 11 12.22 -56.54 -14.68
N GLU A 12 12.35 -56.76 -13.36
CA GLU A 12 12.15 -55.73 -12.34
C GLU A 12 13.47 -55.01 -12.03
N ALA A 13 13.62 -53.76 -12.46
CA ALA A 13 14.76 -52.92 -12.08
C ALA A 13 14.60 -52.38 -10.65
N ARG A 14 15.22 -53.06 -9.68
CA ARG A 14 15.28 -52.63 -8.28
C ARG A 14 16.47 -51.68 -8.04
N VAL A 15 16.26 -50.63 -7.25
CA VAL A 15 17.32 -49.70 -6.84
C VAL A 15 18.18 -50.34 -5.74
N GLU A 16 19.50 -50.25 -5.91
CA GLU A 16 20.52 -50.56 -4.90
C GLU A 16 21.13 -49.25 -4.39
N GLU A 17 21.28 -49.11 -3.07
CA GLU A 17 21.89 -47.93 -2.42
C GLU A 17 23.13 -48.36 -1.61
N GLU A 18 24.30 -47.86 -2.04
CA GLU A 18 25.48 -47.51 -1.23
C GLU A 18 25.90 -48.42 -0.04
N GLU A 19 26.54 -49.56 -0.33
CA GLU A 19 27.44 -50.27 0.63
C GLU A 19 28.90 -50.31 0.10
N GLU A 20 29.57 -49.15 0.01
CA GLU A 20 30.96 -49.02 -0.49
C GLU A 20 31.92 -48.37 0.54
N PHE A 21 31.78 -48.67 1.84
CA PHE A 21 32.61 -48.01 2.88
C PHE A 21 33.12 -48.88 4.05
N ASP A 22 33.13 -50.21 3.92
CA ASP A 22 33.53 -51.14 5.01
C ASP A 22 34.87 -51.88 4.75
N HIS A 23 35.69 -51.40 3.82
CA HIS A 23 36.94 -52.06 3.36
C HIS A 23 38.24 -51.64 4.09
N PHE A 24 38.17 -51.28 5.39
CA PHE A 24 39.33 -50.77 6.14
C PHE A 24 39.49 -51.29 7.58
N GLN A 25 38.95 -52.47 7.91
CA GLN A 25 39.21 -53.16 9.19
C GLN A 25 39.43 -54.68 9.06
N ASP A 26 40.55 -55.07 8.45
CA ASP A 26 41.16 -56.41 8.64
C ASP A 26 42.58 -56.22 9.21
N GLU A 27 42.83 -56.71 10.42
CA GLU A 27 44.16 -56.60 11.10
C GLU A 27 45.01 -57.88 10.96
N GLU A 28 44.57 -58.90 10.21
CA GLU A 28 45.18 -60.25 10.21
C GLU A 28 46.15 -60.55 9.04
N GLU A 29 46.35 -59.66 8.06
CA GLU A 29 47.29 -59.88 6.93
C GLU A 29 48.76 -59.45 7.25
N PHE A 30 49.35 -59.95 8.35
CA PHE A 30 50.80 -59.75 8.59
C PHE A 30 51.53 -60.86 9.37
N GLU A 31 51.19 -62.13 9.15
CA GLU A 31 52.05 -63.27 9.55
C GLU A 31 52.77 -63.91 8.37
N GLY A 32 54.11 -63.93 8.44
CA GLY A 32 54.96 -64.81 7.61
C GLY A 32 55.78 -64.14 6.50
N LEU A 33 56.96 -63.63 6.85
CA LEU A 33 58.17 -63.72 6.01
C LEU A 33 59.43 -63.54 6.87
N ASP A 34 59.86 -64.65 7.48
CA ASP A 34 61.13 -64.74 8.21
C ASP A 34 62.29 -65.10 7.24
N GLN A 35 63.53 -64.86 7.67
CA GLN A 35 64.78 -64.97 6.88
C GLN A 35 64.98 -63.81 5.86
N GLU A 36 66.16 -63.18 5.71
CA GLU A 36 67.52 -63.54 6.15
C GLU A 36 68.36 -62.27 6.52
N ARG A 37 69.50 -62.42 7.22
CA ARG A 37 70.47 -61.32 7.52
C ARG A 37 71.86 -61.70 6.99
N PRO A 38 72.64 -60.75 6.44
CA PRO A 38 73.80 -60.22 7.20
C PRO A 38 74.08 -58.71 6.88
N PRO A 39 75.26 -58.08 7.16
CA PRO A 39 75.46 -57.48 8.47
C PRO A 39 75.99 -56.01 8.50
N SER A 40 75.49 -55.23 9.46
CA SER A 40 76.15 -54.12 10.19
C SER A 40 77.07 -53.11 9.46
N ARG A 41 76.67 -51.82 9.46
CA ARG A 41 77.56 -50.64 9.60
C ARG A 41 76.74 -49.43 10.16
N PRO A 42 77.37 -48.33 10.61
CA PRO A 42 77.03 -47.71 11.90
C PRO A 42 75.84 -46.74 11.90
N GLN A 43 75.36 -46.43 13.11
CA GLN A 43 74.46 -45.30 13.39
C GLN A 43 75.11 -43.99 12.93
N GLY A 44 74.47 -43.33 11.95
CA GLY A 44 74.55 -41.89 11.74
C GLY A 44 73.27 -41.24 12.25
N ASP A 45 73.34 -39.96 12.64
CA ASP A 45 72.21 -39.26 13.25
C ASP A 45 70.96 -39.27 12.36
N LYS A 46 69.82 -39.66 12.96
CA LYS A 46 68.52 -39.32 12.38
C LYS A 46 68.34 -37.80 12.53
N PRO A 47 68.22 -37.02 11.45
CA PRO A 47 67.95 -35.59 11.59
C PRO A 47 66.63 -35.42 12.33
N HIS A 48 66.66 -34.73 13.47
CA HIS A 48 65.48 -34.50 14.28
C HIS A 48 64.51 -33.63 13.48
N LEU A 49 63.48 -34.26 12.90
CA LEU A 49 62.35 -33.60 12.23
C LEU A 49 61.59 -32.74 13.25
N THR A 50 62.06 -31.50 13.43
CA THR A 50 61.34 -30.42 14.08
C THR A 50 60.11 -30.11 13.23
N ILE A 51 59.02 -30.83 13.50
CA ILE A 51 57.68 -30.48 13.01
C ILE A 51 57.46 -29.02 13.41
N ALA A 52 57.52 -28.12 12.42
CA ALA A 52 57.29 -26.72 12.64
C ALA A 52 55.89 -26.57 13.25
N LYS A 53 55.80 -26.01 14.46
CA LYS A 53 54.51 -25.66 15.05
C LYS A 53 53.92 -24.51 14.23
N VAL A 54 53.22 -24.87 13.15
CA VAL A 54 52.39 -23.95 12.38
C VAL A 54 51.50 -23.21 13.39
N PRO A 55 51.55 -21.87 13.43
CA PRO A 55 50.90 -21.11 14.48
C PRO A 55 49.40 -21.39 14.51
N LEU A 56 48.85 -21.49 15.73
CA LEU A 56 47.50 -22.03 15.99
C LEU A 56 46.37 -21.31 15.23
N HIS A 57 46.59 -20.08 14.76
CA HIS A 57 45.63 -19.32 13.94
C HIS A 57 45.34 -19.94 12.55
N LEU A 58 46.07 -20.98 12.13
CA LEU A 58 45.80 -21.74 10.90
C LEU A 58 45.18 -23.12 11.15
N ARG A 59 44.99 -23.53 12.42
CA ARG A 59 44.06 -24.61 12.73
C ARG A 59 42.66 -24.02 12.76
N SER A 60 41.85 -24.34 11.75
CA SER A 60 40.43 -23.99 11.71
C SER A 60 39.72 -24.74 12.83
N ASN A 61 39.62 -24.09 13.99
CA ASN A 61 39.10 -24.70 15.21
C ASN A 61 37.57 -24.74 15.10
N TRP A 62 36.97 -25.93 15.15
CA TRP A 62 35.51 -26.08 14.95
C TRP A 62 34.68 -25.26 15.95
N GLU A 63 35.23 -24.98 17.12
CA GLU A 63 34.61 -24.12 18.14
C GLU A 63 34.48 -22.65 17.70
N SER A 64 35.36 -22.15 16.80
CA SER A 64 35.24 -20.82 16.22
C SER A 64 33.98 -20.68 15.37
N PHE A 65 33.52 -21.77 14.76
CA PHE A 65 32.30 -21.79 13.96
C PHE A 65 31.01 -21.84 14.79
N TYR A 66 31.04 -21.95 16.12
CA TYR A 66 29.80 -21.92 16.91
C TYR A 66 29.00 -20.63 16.70
N LEU A 67 29.67 -19.48 16.55
CA LEU A 67 29.01 -18.20 16.25
C LEU A 67 28.52 -18.14 14.79
N GLU A 68 29.28 -18.69 13.85
CA GLU A 68 28.92 -18.72 12.43
C GLU A 68 27.73 -19.66 12.17
N LEU A 69 27.76 -20.87 12.73
CA LEU A 69 26.66 -21.84 12.70
C LEU A 69 25.41 -21.29 13.39
N LEU A 70 25.55 -20.56 14.51
CA LEU A 70 24.43 -19.88 15.17
C LEU A 70 23.85 -18.74 14.29
N MET A 71 24.68 -17.98 13.59
CA MET A 71 24.19 -16.98 12.62
C MET A 71 23.52 -17.64 11.41
N LEU A 72 24.06 -18.74 10.89
CA LEU A 72 23.47 -19.51 9.79
C LEU A 72 22.12 -20.13 10.22
N ALA A 73 22.02 -20.67 11.43
CA ALA A 73 20.76 -21.15 11.99
C ALA A 73 19.73 -20.02 12.16
N GLY A 74 20.17 -18.85 12.67
CA GLY A 74 19.33 -17.66 12.75
C GLY A 74 18.83 -17.17 11.39
N LEU A 75 19.70 -17.20 10.36
CA LEU A 75 19.37 -16.86 8.99
C LEU A 75 18.41 -17.89 8.35
N ALA A 76 18.59 -19.18 8.63
CA ALA A 76 17.69 -20.25 8.19
C ALA A 76 16.29 -20.11 8.82
N VAL A 77 16.21 -19.77 10.11
CA VAL A 77 14.93 -19.46 10.79
C VAL A 77 14.28 -18.20 10.21
N TYR A 78 15.07 -17.15 9.93
CA TYR A 78 14.58 -15.94 9.25
C TYR A 78 14.00 -16.26 7.87
N PHE A 79 14.73 -17.03 7.05
CA PHE A 79 14.30 -17.43 5.71
C PHE A 79 13.08 -18.36 5.75
N GLY A 80 13.04 -19.31 6.67
CA GLY A 80 11.88 -20.17 6.92
C GLY A 80 10.63 -19.38 7.29
N ASN A 81 10.75 -18.38 8.17
CA ASN A 81 9.65 -17.45 8.46
C ASN A 81 9.24 -16.62 7.24
N PHE A 82 10.19 -16.13 6.46
CA PHE A 82 9.92 -15.36 5.24
C PHE A 82 9.08 -16.19 4.24
N VAL A 83 9.52 -17.42 3.93
CA VAL A 83 8.81 -18.33 3.01
C VAL A 83 7.44 -18.73 3.56
N ALA A 84 7.35 -19.13 4.84
CA ALA A 84 6.09 -19.49 5.47
C ALA A 84 5.09 -18.30 5.53
N GLY A 85 5.58 -17.10 5.81
CA GLY A 85 4.80 -15.86 5.83
C GLY A 85 4.28 -15.47 4.45
N ARG A 86 5.14 -15.50 3.43
CA ARG A 86 4.78 -15.31 2.01
C ARG A 86 3.71 -16.31 1.57
N ASN A 87 3.93 -17.60 1.82
CA ASN A 87 3.03 -18.66 1.38
C ASN A 87 1.68 -18.59 2.11
N LYS A 88 1.66 -18.25 3.41
CA LYS A 88 0.42 -18.04 4.17
C LYS A 88 -0.36 -16.82 3.65
N ASN A 89 0.31 -15.70 3.38
CA ASN A 89 -0.33 -14.51 2.81
C ASN A 89 -0.89 -14.81 1.41
N HIS A 90 -0.12 -15.47 0.55
CA HIS A 90 -0.58 -15.86 -0.79
C HIS A 90 -1.80 -16.80 -0.72
N ARG A 91 -1.79 -17.83 0.14
CA ARG A 91 -2.94 -18.74 0.32
C ARG A 91 -4.21 -18.02 0.77
N LEU A 92 -4.10 -17.07 1.69
CA LEU A 92 -5.24 -16.26 2.15
C LEU A 92 -5.79 -15.35 1.04
N ALA A 93 -4.91 -14.70 0.28
CA ALA A 93 -5.27 -13.85 -0.84
C ALA A 93 -5.97 -14.63 -1.97
N THR A 94 -5.45 -15.81 -2.29
CA THR A 94 -6.00 -16.74 -3.29
C THR A 94 -7.36 -17.32 -2.85
N ALA A 95 -7.53 -17.69 -1.57
CA ALA A 95 -8.83 -18.15 -1.05
C ALA A 95 -9.91 -17.06 -1.08
N TRP A 96 -9.55 -15.82 -0.74
CA TRP A 96 -10.45 -14.66 -0.93
C TRP A 96 -10.84 -14.51 -2.42
N PHE A 97 -9.86 -14.57 -3.32
CA PHE A 97 -10.12 -14.41 -4.76
C PHE A 97 -11.07 -15.50 -5.28
N HIS A 98 -10.81 -16.78 -5.04
CA HIS A 98 -11.68 -17.86 -5.55
C HIS A 98 -13.13 -17.75 -5.05
N SER A 99 -13.34 -17.48 -3.76
CA SER A 99 -14.69 -17.34 -3.17
C SER A 99 -15.46 -16.11 -3.68
N HIS A 100 -14.75 -15.07 -4.14
CA HIS A 100 -15.35 -13.83 -4.66
C HIS A 100 -15.39 -13.76 -6.20
N ARG A 101 -14.58 -14.56 -6.92
CA ARG A 101 -14.39 -14.51 -8.38
C ARG A 101 -15.69 -14.58 -9.16
N GLN A 102 -16.59 -15.52 -8.81
CA GLN A 102 -17.86 -15.64 -9.53
C GLN A 102 -18.70 -14.36 -9.40
N LEU A 103 -18.86 -13.84 -8.17
CA LEU A 103 -19.63 -12.62 -7.92
C LEU A 103 -19.02 -11.39 -8.63
N LEU A 104 -17.70 -11.36 -8.83
CA LEU A 104 -17.02 -10.33 -9.62
C LEU A 104 -17.33 -10.48 -11.12
N LEU A 105 -17.18 -11.68 -11.69
CA LEU A 105 -17.49 -11.96 -13.09
C LEU A 105 -18.98 -11.75 -13.43
N ASP A 106 -19.90 -12.06 -12.51
CA ASP A 106 -21.34 -11.80 -12.65
C ASP A 106 -21.66 -10.28 -12.74
N ASN A 107 -20.73 -9.41 -12.31
CA ASN A 107 -20.94 -7.97 -12.15
C ASN A 107 -20.05 -7.10 -13.05
N PHE A 108 -18.93 -7.61 -13.57
CA PHE A 108 -17.94 -6.84 -14.32
C PHE A 108 -17.52 -7.58 -15.59
N ALA A 109 -17.44 -6.87 -16.72
CA ALA A 109 -16.98 -7.43 -17.99
C ALA A 109 -15.46 -7.70 -18.01
N LEU A 110 -14.68 -7.02 -17.16
CA LEU A 110 -13.26 -7.28 -16.94
C LEU A 110 -12.97 -7.38 -15.45
N VAL A 111 -12.31 -8.47 -15.04
CA VAL A 111 -11.88 -8.76 -13.67
C VAL A 111 -10.44 -9.23 -13.74
N GLY A 112 -9.54 -8.55 -13.03
CA GLY A 112 -8.11 -8.63 -13.25
C GLY A 112 -7.61 -7.53 -14.19
N ASP A 113 -6.30 -7.28 -14.11
CA ASP A 113 -5.53 -6.55 -15.13
C ASP A 113 -4.56 -7.57 -15.72
N ASP A 114 -4.65 -7.85 -17.03
CA ASP A 114 -3.78 -8.80 -17.71
C ASP A 114 -2.34 -8.24 -17.91
N GLY A 115 -2.05 -7.04 -17.40
CA GLY A 115 -0.74 -6.36 -17.49
C GLY A 115 -0.40 -5.84 -18.88
N ARG A 116 -1.13 -6.30 -19.90
CA ARG A 116 -1.11 -5.85 -21.30
C ARG A 116 -1.71 -4.45 -21.43
N LYS A 117 -1.01 -3.45 -20.92
CA LYS A 117 -1.07 -2.09 -21.46
C LYS A 117 -0.85 -2.16 -22.97
N GLU A 118 -1.76 -1.55 -23.70
CA GLU A 118 -1.67 -1.03 -25.07
C GLU A 118 -0.28 -1.14 -25.74
N LEU A 119 0.07 -2.35 -26.16
CA LEU A 119 1.03 -2.61 -27.23
C LEU A 119 0.21 -3.06 -28.45
N PRO A 120 0.53 -2.60 -29.67
CA PRO A 120 -0.04 -3.18 -30.87
C PRO A 120 0.22 -4.70 -30.91
N PRO A 121 -0.65 -5.51 -31.54
CA PRO A 121 -0.39 -6.92 -31.71
C PRO A 121 0.78 -7.13 -32.68
N GLU A 122 1.98 -7.34 -32.15
CA GLU A 122 3.09 -7.92 -32.89
C GLU A 122 2.70 -9.37 -33.25
N GLU A 123 2.63 -9.67 -34.54
CA GLU A 123 2.24 -10.98 -35.06
C GLU A 123 3.43 -11.96 -34.89
N GLY A 124 3.31 -13.00 -34.05
CA GLY A 124 4.37 -14.02 -33.99
C GLY A 124 4.31 -15.10 -32.91
N GLU A 125 3.81 -14.83 -31.71
CA GLU A 125 3.82 -15.83 -30.62
C GLU A 125 2.49 -16.56 -30.46
N GLU A 126 2.53 -17.90 -30.51
CA GLU A 126 1.36 -18.76 -30.44
C GLU A 126 0.67 -18.67 -29.06
N ALA A 127 -0.53 -18.09 -29.03
CA ALA A 127 -1.30 -17.87 -27.81
C ALA A 127 -1.96 -19.16 -27.26
N PHE A 128 -1.18 -20.22 -27.01
CA PHE A 128 -1.62 -21.36 -26.19
C PHE A 128 -1.60 -21.00 -24.70
N SER A 129 -2.45 -20.05 -24.34
CA SER A 129 -2.86 -19.76 -22.98
C SER A 129 -4.31 -19.29 -23.04
N PRO A 130 -5.27 -20.07 -22.51
CA PRO A 130 -6.69 -19.79 -22.73
C PRO A 130 -7.09 -18.45 -22.11
N VAL A 131 -7.79 -17.62 -22.89
CA VAL A 131 -8.13 -16.22 -22.57
C VAL A 131 -9.25 -16.14 -21.51
N VAL A 132 -8.91 -16.49 -20.26
CA VAL A 132 -9.64 -16.12 -19.01
C VAL A 132 -8.64 -15.97 -17.85
N GLY A 133 -7.55 -15.23 -18.08
CA GLY A 133 -6.37 -15.16 -17.19
C GLY A 133 -6.43 -14.16 -16.03
N GLY A 134 -7.37 -13.20 -16.06
CA GLY A 134 -7.43 -12.05 -15.15
C GLY A 134 -7.36 -12.42 -13.66
N GLY A 135 -6.16 -12.23 -13.09
CA GLY A 135 -5.79 -12.72 -11.77
C GLY A 135 -5.65 -11.63 -10.71
N LEU A 136 -5.43 -12.07 -9.48
CA LEU A 136 -5.07 -11.20 -8.35
C LEU A 136 -3.58 -10.82 -8.46
N VAL A 137 -3.31 -9.54 -8.70
CA VAL A 137 -1.94 -9.00 -8.82
C VAL A 137 -1.27 -8.93 -7.45
N LYS A 138 0.02 -9.26 -7.38
CA LYS A 138 0.82 -9.18 -6.17
C LYS A 138 1.72 -7.94 -6.20
N ASP A 139 1.22 -6.85 -5.62
CA ASP A 139 1.96 -5.59 -5.46
C ASP A 139 3.06 -5.70 -4.39
N SER A 140 2.85 -6.52 -3.35
CA SER A 140 3.84 -6.80 -2.31
C SER A 140 3.61 -8.14 -1.62
N GLU A 141 4.56 -8.61 -0.81
CA GLU A 141 4.41 -9.79 0.05
C GLU A 141 3.24 -9.69 1.05
N SER A 142 2.81 -8.46 1.35
CA SER A 142 1.68 -8.13 2.22
C SER A 142 0.53 -7.37 1.53
N VAL A 143 0.61 -7.12 0.21
CA VAL A 143 -0.40 -6.34 -0.53
C VAL A 143 -0.73 -7.02 -1.84
N TYR A 144 -2.01 -7.34 -2.02
CA TYR A 144 -2.54 -7.94 -3.25
C TYR A 144 -3.65 -7.07 -3.81
N THR A 145 -3.64 -6.82 -5.12
CA THR A 145 -4.51 -5.86 -5.80
C THR A 145 -5.30 -6.53 -6.92
N LEU A 146 -6.57 -6.17 -7.05
CA LEU A 146 -7.44 -6.62 -8.14
C LEU A 146 -8.16 -5.41 -8.73
N TRP A 147 -7.95 -5.15 -10.02
CA TRP A 147 -8.74 -4.18 -10.77
C TRP A 147 -9.96 -4.87 -11.39
N CYS A 148 -11.10 -4.18 -11.45
CA CYS A 148 -12.31 -4.64 -12.14
C CYS A 148 -12.94 -3.46 -12.88
N SER A 149 -13.40 -3.66 -14.12
CA SER A 149 -13.98 -2.61 -14.96
C SER A 149 -15.11 -3.13 -15.87
N GLY A 150 -15.66 -2.26 -16.71
CA GLY A 150 -16.74 -2.63 -17.64
C GLY A 150 -18.14 -2.74 -17.03
N ARG A 151 -18.35 -2.34 -15.76
CA ARG A 151 -19.70 -2.20 -15.17
C ARG A 151 -20.25 -0.80 -15.36
N LEU A 152 -21.37 -0.69 -16.08
CA LEU A 152 -22.08 0.56 -16.33
C LEU A 152 -22.32 1.36 -15.02
N CYS A 153 -21.82 2.61 -15.00
CA CYS A 153 -21.75 3.61 -13.91
C CYS A 153 -20.44 3.71 -13.10
N MET A 154 -19.51 2.76 -13.24
CA MET A 154 -18.17 2.85 -12.64
C MET A 154 -17.11 2.97 -13.73
N GLU A 155 -16.07 3.77 -13.48
CA GLU A 155 -14.86 3.79 -14.30
C GLU A 155 -13.99 2.56 -14.00
N GLY A 156 -13.96 2.17 -12.72
CA GLY A 156 -13.36 0.93 -12.26
C GLY A 156 -13.48 0.76 -10.75
N MET A 157 -13.12 -0.44 -10.28
CA MET A 157 -13.02 -0.80 -8.88
C MET A 157 -11.64 -1.41 -8.62
N LEU A 158 -10.89 -0.81 -7.70
CA LEU A 158 -9.67 -1.40 -7.13
C LEU A 158 -10.04 -2.09 -5.82
N VAL A 159 -9.75 -3.38 -5.70
CA VAL A 159 -9.70 -4.09 -4.43
C VAL A 159 -8.24 -4.22 -4.01
N GLU A 160 -7.95 -3.94 -2.74
CA GLU A 160 -6.63 -4.00 -2.15
C GLU A 160 -6.69 -4.79 -0.83
N LEU A 161 -6.12 -5.99 -0.83
CA LEU A 161 -5.94 -6.86 0.33
C LEU A 161 -4.63 -6.49 1.02
N ARG A 162 -4.72 -5.74 2.13
CA ARG A 162 -3.61 -5.39 3.02
C ARG A 162 -3.48 -6.43 4.12
N LEU A 163 -2.70 -7.46 3.85
CA LEU A 163 -2.39 -8.49 4.83
C LEU A 163 -1.29 -8.02 5.78
N LEU A 164 -1.19 -8.64 6.96
CA LEU A 164 -0.06 -8.42 7.85
C LEU A 164 1.26 -8.86 7.20
N LYS A 165 2.37 -8.17 7.53
CA LYS A 165 3.73 -8.53 7.10
C LYS A 165 4.26 -9.78 7.83
N ARG A 166 3.63 -10.93 7.60
CA ARG A 166 3.97 -12.22 8.24
C ARG A 166 5.37 -12.73 7.86
N GLN A 167 5.89 -12.30 6.72
CA GLN A 167 7.23 -12.62 6.24
C GLN A 167 8.35 -11.89 7.03
N ASP A 168 8.03 -10.85 7.79
CA ASP A 168 8.99 -10.05 8.58
C ASP A 168 8.85 -10.34 10.08
N LEU A 169 9.92 -10.84 10.68
CA LEU A 169 9.98 -11.14 12.12
C LEU A 169 9.85 -9.89 13.01
N LEU A 170 10.35 -8.73 12.59
CA LEU A 170 10.21 -7.49 13.35
C LEU A 170 8.75 -7.04 13.38
N SER A 171 8.06 -7.09 12.23
CA SER A 171 6.61 -6.90 12.15
C SER A 171 5.86 -7.92 13.02
N LEU A 172 6.20 -9.21 12.98
CA LEU A 172 5.52 -10.23 13.82
C LEU A 172 5.67 -9.94 15.32
N LEU A 173 6.87 -9.58 15.78
CA LEU A 173 7.11 -9.19 17.19
C LEU A 173 6.33 -7.93 17.57
N ALA A 174 6.26 -6.92 16.69
CA ALA A 174 5.45 -5.73 16.92
C ALA A 174 3.94 -6.06 17.02
N HIS A 175 3.44 -6.98 16.19
CA HIS A 175 2.04 -7.45 16.25
C HIS A 175 1.74 -8.28 17.51
N MET A 176 2.74 -8.90 18.15
CA MET A 176 2.58 -9.56 19.45
C MET A 176 2.30 -8.55 20.57
N VAL A 177 2.94 -7.38 20.52
CA VAL A 177 2.71 -6.27 21.47
C VAL A 177 1.40 -5.52 21.14
N ARG A 178 1.04 -5.43 19.87
CA ARG A 178 -0.16 -4.73 19.40
C ARG A 178 -0.85 -5.49 18.26
N PRO A 179 -1.91 -6.27 18.53
CA PRO A 179 -2.65 -6.96 17.47
C PRO A 179 -3.32 -5.97 16.51
N VAL A 180 -3.28 -6.31 15.23
CA VAL A 180 -3.86 -5.56 14.10
C VAL A 180 -4.56 -6.58 13.20
N PRO A 181 -5.78 -6.33 12.69
CA PRO A 181 -6.41 -7.20 11.71
C PRO A 181 -5.82 -6.99 10.31
N ASP A 182 -5.85 -8.02 9.47
CA ASP A 182 -5.71 -7.83 8.02
C ASP A 182 -6.87 -6.94 7.51
N GLN A 183 -6.65 -6.15 6.46
CA GLN A 183 -7.65 -5.22 5.93
C GLN A 183 -7.95 -5.46 4.45
N LEU A 184 -9.24 -5.38 4.11
CA LEU A 184 -9.77 -5.40 2.74
C LEU A 184 -10.26 -3.98 2.42
N VAL A 185 -9.54 -3.27 1.54
CA VAL A 185 -9.90 -1.92 1.10
C VAL A 185 -10.45 -2.00 -0.31
N ILE A 186 -11.69 -1.54 -0.52
CA ILE A 186 -12.34 -1.50 -1.84
C ILE A 186 -12.57 -0.04 -2.21
N ARG A 187 -11.95 0.40 -3.31
CA ARG A 187 -12.08 1.72 -3.91
C ARG A 187 -12.82 1.61 -5.24
N VAL A 188 -14.06 2.07 -5.25
CA VAL A 188 -14.83 2.30 -6.48
C VAL A 188 -14.62 3.73 -6.96
N THR A 189 -14.35 3.92 -8.25
CA THR A 189 -14.42 5.22 -8.93
C THR A 189 -15.71 5.27 -9.75
N MET A 190 -16.62 6.18 -9.38
CA MET A 190 -17.93 6.38 -10.00
C MET A 190 -17.82 7.36 -11.16
N SER A 191 -18.53 7.13 -12.28
CA SER A 191 -18.47 8.07 -13.40
C SER A 191 -19.08 9.43 -13.06
N PRO A 192 -18.60 10.57 -13.62
CA PRO A 192 -18.99 11.91 -13.18
C PRO A 192 -20.50 12.20 -13.22
N GLN A 193 -21.25 11.55 -14.11
CA GLN A 193 -22.70 11.73 -14.30
C GLN A 193 -23.55 10.82 -13.40
N SER A 194 -22.97 9.76 -12.82
CA SER A 194 -23.71 8.74 -12.06
C SER A 194 -24.15 9.22 -10.66
N MET A 195 -23.27 9.94 -9.96
CA MET A 195 -23.41 10.33 -8.56
C MET A 195 -23.63 11.84 -8.40
N ASP A 196 -24.60 12.23 -7.58
CA ASP A 196 -24.85 13.64 -7.21
C ASP A 196 -23.82 14.15 -6.18
N GLY A 197 -23.71 15.47 -6.01
CA GLY A 197 -22.72 16.05 -5.10
C GLY A 197 -23.08 15.87 -3.62
N PHE A 198 -22.44 14.94 -2.92
CA PHE A 198 -22.52 14.82 -1.46
C PHE A 198 -21.29 14.12 -0.87
N VAL A 199 -20.97 14.47 0.39
CA VAL A 199 -19.97 13.77 1.21
C VAL A 199 -20.63 13.11 2.42
N MET A 200 -20.31 11.82 2.66
CA MET A 200 -20.77 11.01 3.79
C MET A 200 -19.76 9.92 4.15
N CYS A 201 -19.41 9.78 5.42
CA CYS A 201 -18.66 8.65 5.95
C CYS A 201 -19.32 8.07 7.21
N LEU A 202 -19.58 6.76 7.18
CA LEU A 202 -19.79 5.93 8.37
C LEU A 202 -18.43 5.33 8.75
N ALA A 203 -17.98 5.47 10.00
CA ALA A 203 -16.75 4.83 10.45
C ALA A 203 -16.76 4.53 11.95
N THR A 204 -15.94 3.57 12.40
CA THR A 204 -15.73 3.33 13.83
C THR A 204 -15.22 4.60 14.52
N LYS A 205 -15.56 4.84 15.79
CA LYS A 205 -15.20 6.08 16.52
C LYS A 205 -13.71 6.46 16.42
N LYS A 206 -12.81 5.46 16.45
CA LYS A 206 -11.35 5.63 16.29
C LYS A 206 -11.00 6.03 14.86
N THR A 207 -11.56 5.37 13.86
CA THR A 207 -11.29 5.64 12.44
C THR A 207 -11.95 6.91 11.93
N ALA A 208 -13.15 7.27 12.38
CA ALA A 208 -13.78 8.56 12.08
C ALA A 208 -12.90 9.74 12.53
N ALA A 209 -12.24 9.63 13.69
CA ALA A 209 -11.30 10.63 14.18
C ALA A 209 -9.97 10.67 13.39
N ARG A 210 -9.55 9.54 12.81
CA ARG A 210 -8.41 9.43 11.89
C ARG A 210 -8.74 10.07 10.54
N LEU A 211 -9.81 9.62 9.89
CA LEU A 211 -10.24 10.05 8.56
C LEU A 211 -10.55 11.55 8.48
N HIS A 212 -11.19 12.13 9.50
CA HIS A 212 -11.43 13.59 9.57
C HIS A 212 -10.12 14.42 9.71
N LYS A 213 -8.98 13.81 10.08
CA LYS A 213 -7.67 14.48 10.05
C LYS A 213 -6.90 14.21 8.75
N THR A 214 -7.06 13.03 8.15
CA THR A 214 -6.26 12.61 6.98
C THR A 214 -6.93 12.90 5.63
N MET A 215 -8.25 13.06 5.56
CA MET A 215 -8.99 13.29 4.32
C MET A 215 -9.57 14.71 4.30
N ALA A 216 -9.24 15.46 3.25
CA ALA A 216 -9.61 16.89 3.13
C ALA A 216 -11.10 17.11 2.85
N ASP A 217 -11.78 16.17 2.20
CA ASP A 217 -13.22 16.22 1.96
C ASP A 217 -14.03 16.10 3.26
N LEU A 218 -13.68 15.14 4.13
CA LEU A 218 -14.35 14.97 5.42
C LEU A 218 -14.11 16.14 6.38
N SER A 219 -12.91 16.73 6.41
CA SER A 219 -12.64 17.90 7.25
C SER A 219 -13.39 19.15 6.79
N THR A 220 -13.67 19.28 5.49
CA THR A 220 -14.24 20.49 4.88
C THR A 220 -15.77 20.42 4.78
N TYR A 221 -16.31 19.30 4.30
CA TYR A 221 -17.74 19.13 4.04
C TYR A 221 -18.52 18.49 5.20
N CYS A 222 -17.85 17.87 6.18
CA CYS A 222 -18.49 17.13 7.29
C CYS A 222 -18.01 17.55 8.70
N PRO A 223 -18.06 18.85 9.07
CA PRO A 223 -17.57 19.32 10.38
C PRO A 223 -18.38 18.79 11.58
N GLU A 224 -19.66 18.47 11.39
CA GLU A 224 -20.53 17.92 12.44
C GLU A 224 -20.51 16.38 12.50
N LYS A 225 -20.16 15.85 13.67
CA LYS A 225 -20.19 14.40 13.96
C LYS A 225 -21.57 14.01 14.50
N LYS A 226 -22.35 13.28 13.69
CA LYS A 226 -23.71 12.88 14.04
C LYS A 226 -23.68 11.58 14.85
N ARG A 227 -24.47 11.53 15.93
CA ARG A 227 -24.55 10.35 16.82
C ARG A 227 -25.16 9.15 16.07
N PRO A 228 -24.68 7.92 16.29
CA PRO A 228 -25.17 6.71 15.61
C PRO A 228 -26.64 6.40 15.94
N ASP A 229 -27.06 6.71 17.16
CA ASP A 229 -28.40 6.46 17.72
C ASP A 229 -29.52 7.00 16.81
N LYS A 230 -29.32 8.18 16.20
CA LYS A 230 -30.27 8.84 15.28
C LYS A 230 -30.58 8.00 14.03
N TYR A 231 -29.68 7.10 13.66
CA TYR A 231 -29.76 6.24 12.49
C TYR A 231 -29.95 4.76 12.84
N GLY A 232 -30.21 4.45 14.12
CA GLY A 232 -30.34 3.08 14.60
C GLY A 232 -29.07 2.23 14.47
N LEU A 233 -27.90 2.87 14.35
CA LEU A 233 -26.59 2.22 14.24
C LEU A 233 -26.04 1.79 15.62
N PRO A 234 -25.16 0.78 15.67
CA PRO A 234 -24.42 0.44 16.88
C PRO A 234 -23.55 1.58 17.43
N ALA A 235 -23.31 1.54 18.74
CA ALA A 235 -22.64 2.61 19.48
C ALA A 235 -21.12 2.70 19.23
N ASN A 236 -20.51 1.77 18.49
CA ASN A 236 -19.10 1.83 18.09
C ASN A 236 -18.86 2.81 16.91
N PHE A 237 -19.90 3.13 16.12
CA PHE A 237 -19.82 3.95 14.90
C PHE A 237 -20.01 5.46 15.15
N THR A 238 -19.66 6.26 14.14
CA THR A 238 -19.94 7.69 14.00
C THR A 238 -20.35 7.97 12.55
N VAL A 239 -21.32 8.87 12.34
CA VAL A 239 -21.69 9.34 10.99
C VAL A 239 -21.19 10.76 10.78
N LEU A 240 -20.27 10.93 9.83
CA LEU A 240 -19.87 12.20 9.23
C LEU A 240 -20.73 12.39 7.97
N SER A 241 -21.41 13.52 7.79
CA SER A 241 -22.19 13.74 6.57
C SER A 241 -22.60 15.21 6.39
N GLU A 242 -22.47 15.71 5.18
CA GLU A 242 -22.86 17.08 4.78
C GLU A 242 -24.37 17.35 4.97
N MET A 243 -25.22 16.32 4.80
CA MET A 243 -26.68 16.47 4.73
C MET A 243 -27.43 15.33 5.45
N GLY A 244 -28.49 15.67 6.18
CA GLY A 244 -29.30 14.66 6.90
C GLY A 244 -30.03 13.70 5.97
N GLU A 245 -30.52 14.20 4.84
CA GLU A 245 -31.20 13.45 3.77
C GLU A 245 -30.34 12.29 3.25
N VAL A 246 -29.09 12.58 2.87
CA VAL A 246 -28.12 11.59 2.36
C VAL A 246 -27.89 10.46 3.37
N ALA A 247 -27.69 10.80 4.65
CA ALA A 247 -27.44 9.81 5.69
C ALA A 247 -28.66 8.89 5.93
N ASN A 248 -29.88 9.45 5.96
CA ASN A 248 -31.12 8.66 6.02
C ASN A 248 -31.30 7.79 4.76
N ALA A 249 -31.03 8.34 3.58
CA ALA A 249 -31.20 7.65 2.31
C ALA A 249 -30.24 6.46 2.18
N MET A 250 -28.96 6.63 2.51
CA MET A 250 -27.95 5.58 2.40
C MET A 250 -28.10 4.48 3.47
N LEU A 251 -28.46 4.82 4.71
CA LEU A 251 -28.64 3.87 5.81
C LEU A 251 -30.08 3.31 5.86
N ASP A 252 -30.43 2.48 4.87
CA ASP A 252 -31.72 1.76 4.90
C ASP A 252 -31.68 0.52 5.82
N ALA A 253 -32.84 -0.10 6.03
CA ALA A 253 -32.97 -1.30 6.86
C ALA A 253 -32.08 -2.48 6.41
N LYS A 254 -31.79 -2.62 5.11
CA LYS A 254 -30.91 -3.69 4.60
C LYS A 254 -29.46 -3.40 4.97
N VAL A 255 -28.98 -2.19 4.67
CA VAL A 255 -27.64 -1.71 5.03
C VAL A 255 -27.42 -1.78 6.55
N LEU A 256 -28.39 -1.32 7.34
CA LEU A 256 -28.36 -1.40 8.80
C LEU A 256 -28.34 -2.85 9.32
N SER A 257 -29.04 -3.80 8.68
CA SER A 257 -29.02 -5.22 9.06
C SER A 257 -27.65 -5.86 8.82
N VAL A 258 -26.98 -5.54 7.70
CA VAL A 258 -25.63 -6.05 7.40
C VAL A 258 -24.60 -5.40 8.34
N ILE A 259 -24.70 -4.09 8.59
CA ILE A 259 -23.79 -3.39 9.54
C ILE A 259 -23.89 -3.98 10.95
N LYS A 260 -25.10 -4.34 11.41
CA LYS A 260 -25.29 -4.98 12.73
C LYS A 260 -24.78 -6.42 12.77
N ARG A 261 -24.86 -7.17 11.67
CA ARG A 261 -24.34 -8.54 11.58
C ARG A 261 -22.81 -8.59 11.48
N TYR A 262 -22.19 -7.59 10.86
CA TYR A 262 -20.76 -7.53 10.58
C TYR A 262 -20.07 -6.33 11.27
N GLU A 263 -20.53 -5.98 12.49
CA GLU A 263 -20.08 -4.77 13.22
C GLU A 263 -18.56 -4.72 13.42
N GLU A 264 -17.92 -5.86 13.70
CA GLU A 264 -16.46 -5.96 13.88
C GLU A 264 -15.67 -5.86 12.57
N CYS A 265 -16.30 -6.23 11.45
CA CYS A 265 -15.65 -6.31 10.14
C CYS A 265 -15.65 -4.98 9.39
N ILE A 266 -16.38 -3.95 9.82
CA ILE A 266 -16.50 -2.67 9.10
C ILE A 266 -15.69 -1.59 9.83
N ASP A 267 -14.56 -1.15 9.26
CA ASP A 267 -13.82 0.01 9.80
C ASP A 267 -14.43 1.33 9.30
N TYR A 268 -14.72 1.41 8.00
CA TYR A 268 -15.38 2.57 7.39
C TYR A 268 -16.10 2.27 6.06
N ILE A 269 -17.12 3.08 5.77
CA ILE A 269 -17.79 3.23 4.48
C ILE A 269 -17.81 4.74 4.18
N HIS A 270 -17.08 5.18 3.18
CA HIS A 270 -16.94 6.59 2.78
C HIS A 270 -17.42 6.78 1.34
N MET A 271 -18.27 7.79 1.13
CA MET A 271 -18.86 8.16 -0.15
C MET A 271 -18.62 9.66 -0.34
N SER A 272 -17.92 10.05 -1.41
CA SER A 272 -17.51 11.44 -1.61
C SER A 272 -17.44 11.79 -3.09
N ASP A 273 -18.07 12.89 -3.47
CA ASP A 273 -17.87 13.50 -4.80
C ASP A 273 -16.63 14.42 -4.86
N GLN A 274 -16.03 14.72 -3.70
CA GLN A 274 -14.97 15.73 -3.52
C GLN A 274 -13.61 15.10 -3.13
N TYR A 275 -13.43 13.80 -3.34
CA TYR A 275 -12.23 13.11 -2.88
C TYR A 275 -11.00 13.51 -3.70
N SER A 276 -10.09 14.24 -3.06
CA SER A 276 -8.81 14.70 -3.61
C SER A 276 -7.60 13.89 -3.09
N GLY A 277 -7.83 12.76 -2.42
CA GLY A 277 -6.78 12.01 -1.74
C GLY A 277 -6.48 12.48 -0.31
N PRO A 278 -5.39 11.99 0.31
CA PRO A 278 -4.94 12.44 1.62
C PRO A 278 -4.62 13.94 1.64
N ARG A 279 -4.91 14.60 2.76
CA ARG A 279 -4.58 16.00 2.99
C ARG A 279 -3.05 16.18 2.97
N LEU A 280 -2.55 16.95 2.00
CA LEU A 280 -1.16 17.42 1.96
C LEU A 280 -0.85 18.17 3.27
N GLN A 281 0.38 18.04 3.78
CA GLN A 281 0.82 18.79 4.95
C GLN A 281 0.81 20.30 4.66
N GLU A 282 0.54 21.10 5.69
CA GLU A 282 0.17 22.52 5.55
C GLU A 282 1.29 23.40 4.98
N ASP A 283 2.54 22.92 5.02
CA ASP A 283 3.72 23.53 4.40
C ASP A 283 3.73 23.43 2.87
N THR A 284 2.98 22.50 2.27
CA THR A 284 2.92 22.27 0.82
C THR A 284 1.52 22.58 0.27
N GLN A 285 1.08 23.83 0.42
CA GLN A 285 -0.24 24.24 -0.07
C GLN A 285 -0.29 24.21 -1.60
N PRO A 286 -1.23 23.47 -2.21
CA PRO A 286 -1.24 23.25 -3.65
C PRO A 286 -1.61 24.54 -4.40
N THR A 287 -0.79 24.94 -5.37
CA THR A 287 -1.02 26.16 -6.18
C THR A 287 -2.04 25.98 -7.31
N LYS A 288 -2.61 24.78 -7.44
CA LYS A 288 -3.70 24.40 -8.36
C LYS A 288 -4.85 23.80 -7.54
N LEU A 289 -6.09 23.99 -8.00
CA LEU A 289 -7.25 23.29 -7.46
C LEU A 289 -7.01 21.76 -7.48
N PRO A 290 -7.30 21.02 -6.40
CA PRO A 290 -7.15 19.57 -6.38
C PRO A 290 -8.08 18.89 -7.38
N GLU A 291 -7.61 17.85 -8.06
CA GLU A 291 -8.45 17.02 -8.93
C GLU A 291 -9.36 16.13 -8.06
N VAL A 292 -10.63 16.52 -7.95
CA VAL A 292 -11.63 15.76 -7.18
C VAL A 292 -12.23 14.62 -8.01
N LYS A 293 -12.36 13.43 -7.42
CA LYS A 293 -12.97 12.26 -8.07
C LYS A 293 -14.13 11.74 -7.23
N LYS A 294 -15.17 11.25 -7.91
CA LYS A 294 -16.33 10.65 -7.26
C LYS A 294 -15.99 9.21 -6.89
N VAL A 295 -15.86 8.93 -5.60
CA VAL A 295 -15.41 7.62 -5.11
C VAL A 295 -16.27 7.08 -3.97
N LEU A 296 -16.34 5.76 -3.90
CA LEU A 296 -16.85 5.03 -2.75
C LEU A 296 -15.69 4.18 -2.22
N LEU A 297 -15.27 4.43 -0.97
CA LEU A 297 -14.18 3.74 -0.29
C LEU A 297 -14.74 2.93 0.87
N PHE A 298 -14.56 1.62 0.83
CA PHE A 298 -14.97 0.69 1.88
C PHE A 298 -13.72 0.10 2.51
N GLY A 299 -13.58 0.23 3.83
CA GLY A 299 -12.51 -0.40 4.60
C GLY A 299 -13.10 -1.45 5.52
N PHE A 300 -12.85 -2.71 5.21
CA PHE A 300 -13.24 -3.85 6.04
C PHE A 300 -12.01 -4.40 6.77
N ASN A 301 -12.18 -4.75 8.05
CA ASN A 301 -11.22 -5.54 8.81
C ASN A 301 -11.59 -7.02 8.66
N VAL A 302 -10.61 -7.89 8.42
CA VAL A 302 -10.84 -9.34 8.48
C VAL A 302 -10.88 -9.76 9.95
N PRO A 303 -11.91 -10.49 10.42
CA PRO A 303 -11.99 -10.91 11.81
C PRO A 303 -10.89 -11.91 12.18
N GLY A 304 -10.65 -12.10 13.48
CA GLY A 304 -9.58 -12.96 14.00
C GLY A 304 -8.22 -12.28 14.25
N MET A 305 -8.10 -10.97 14.04
CA MET A 305 -6.96 -10.14 14.49
C MET A 305 -5.57 -10.72 14.12
N GLY A 306 -5.41 -11.13 12.86
CA GLY A 306 -4.20 -11.73 12.32
C GLY A 306 -4.16 -13.27 12.34
N ARG A 307 -5.03 -13.92 13.11
CA ARG A 307 -5.27 -15.39 13.11
C ARG A 307 -6.36 -15.79 12.09
N VAL A 308 -6.23 -15.33 10.85
CA VAL A 308 -7.21 -15.54 9.77
C VAL A 308 -7.08 -16.96 9.16
N SER A 309 -8.22 -17.63 8.92
CA SER A 309 -8.32 -18.90 8.15
C SER A 309 -8.73 -18.64 6.69
N ALA A 310 -8.77 -19.69 5.85
CA ALA A 310 -9.34 -19.57 4.51
C ALA A 310 -10.86 -19.31 4.58
N GLU A 311 -11.59 -20.04 5.43
CA GLU A 311 -13.04 -19.91 5.59
C GLU A 311 -13.43 -18.48 6.00
N THR A 312 -12.66 -17.86 6.90
CA THR A 312 -12.87 -16.46 7.33
C THR A 312 -12.83 -15.47 6.15
N MET A 313 -12.07 -15.76 5.09
CA MET A 313 -12.07 -14.93 3.88
C MET A 313 -13.33 -15.14 3.05
N GLU A 314 -13.91 -16.34 3.04
CA GLU A 314 -15.13 -16.67 2.28
C GLU A 314 -16.38 -16.08 2.95
N GLU A 315 -16.43 -16.06 4.28
CA GLU A 315 -17.51 -15.44 5.09
C GLU A 315 -17.68 -13.93 4.81
N MET A 316 -16.67 -13.26 4.25
CA MET A 316 -16.70 -11.84 3.88
C MET A 316 -17.51 -11.57 2.59
N ARG A 317 -17.94 -12.60 1.84
CA ARG A 317 -18.69 -12.47 0.57
C ARG A 317 -19.92 -11.53 0.64
N PRO A 318 -20.73 -11.49 1.71
CA PRO A 318 -21.84 -10.54 1.84
C PRO A 318 -21.41 -9.07 1.97
N LEU A 319 -20.15 -8.78 2.35
CA LEU A 319 -19.62 -7.41 2.37
C LEU A 319 -19.33 -6.90 0.95
N LEU A 320 -18.87 -7.76 0.03
CA LEU A 320 -18.79 -7.40 -1.39
C LEU A 320 -20.19 -7.18 -2.01
N GLN A 321 -21.19 -7.97 -1.60
CA GLN A 321 -22.58 -7.71 -1.97
C GLN A 321 -23.10 -6.37 -1.41
N LEU A 322 -22.71 -5.99 -0.19
CA LEU A 322 -23.01 -4.67 0.39
C LEU A 322 -22.36 -3.53 -0.41
N VAL A 323 -21.13 -3.72 -0.92
CA VAL A 323 -20.49 -2.74 -1.83
C VAL A 323 -21.33 -2.52 -3.09
N PHE A 324 -21.73 -3.59 -3.78
CA PHE A 324 -22.54 -3.45 -5.00
C PHE A 324 -23.93 -2.87 -4.73
N TYR A 325 -24.57 -3.23 -3.61
CA TYR A 325 -25.81 -2.59 -3.17
C TYR A 325 -25.62 -1.08 -2.95
N CYS A 326 -24.52 -0.67 -2.30
CA CYS A 326 -24.19 0.74 -2.12
C CYS A 326 -23.94 1.46 -3.45
N VAL A 327 -23.21 0.85 -4.40
CA VAL A 327 -22.96 1.39 -5.75
C VAL A 327 -24.27 1.66 -6.49
N ASP A 328 -25.13 0.65 -6.63
CA ASP A 328 -26.40 0.78 -7.35
C ASP A 328 -27.34 1.77 -6.66
N LYS A 329 -27.26 1.87 -5.33
CA LYS A 329 -28.06 2.81 -4.54
C LYS A 329 -27.58 4.25 -4.69
N VAL A 330 -26.27 4.51 -4.68
CA VAL A 330 -25.70 5.84 -4.96
C VAL A 330 -26.04 6.30 -6.38
N ARG A 331 -26.03 5.39 -7.37
CA ARG A 331 -26.46 5.68 -8.75
C ARG A 331 -27.94 6.05 -8.84
N ARG A 332 -28.81 5.34 -8.11
CA ARG A 332 -30.28 5.55 -8.12
C ARG A 332 -30.71 6.76 -7.29
N PHE A 333 -29.98 7.08 -6.23
CA PHE A 333 -30.27 8.21 -5.35
C PHE A 333 -29.97 9.54 -6.04
N LYS A 334 -30.95 10.44 -6.01
CA LYS A 334 -30.84 11.82 -6.46
C LYS A 334 -31.28 12.76 -5.35
N LEU A 335 -30.53 13.85 -5.20
CA LEU A 335 -30.78 14.83 -4.14
C LEU A 335 -32.09 15.59 -4.36
N SER A 336 -32.77 15.93 -3.28
CA SER A 336 -33.83 16.94 -3.32
C SER A 336 -33.31 18.25 -3.92
N LYS A 337 -34.21 19.03 -4.55
CA LYS A 337 -33.85 20.30 -5.20
C LYS A 337 -33.14 21.27 -4.24
N GLU A 338 -33.52 21.26 -2.97
CA GLU A 338 -32.91 22.07 -1.91
C GLU A 338 -31.55 21.52 -1.47
N ALA A 339 -31.44 20.21 -1.25
CA ALA A 339 -30.17 19.56 -0.92
C ALA A 339 -29.12 19.76 -2.03
N LYS A 340 -29.53 19.66 -3.30
CA LYS A 340 -28.67 19.97 -4.45
C LYS A 340 -28.22 21.43 -4.45
N GLN A 341 -29.14 22.39 -4.32
CA GLN A 341 -28.77 23.82 -4.25
C GLN A 341 -27.84 24.14 -3.06
N LYS A 342 -28.01 23.44 -1.92
CA LYS A 342 -27.11 23.55 -0.77
C LYS A 342 -25.73 22.98 -1.09
N SER A 343 -25.68 21.79 -1.69
CA SER A 343 -24.46 21.10 -2.14
C SER A 343 -23.64 21.95 -3.12
N ASP A 344 -24.28 22.45 -4.18
CA ASP A 344 -23.65 23.27 -5.22
C ASP A 344 -23.10 24.57 -4.62
N ARG A 345 -23.87 25.24 -3.74
CA ARG A 345 -23.44 26.44 -3.00
C ARG A 345 -22.29 26.16 -2.03
N ASN A 346 -22.20 24.96 -1.46
CA ASN A 346 -21.12 24.60 -0.55
C ASN A 346 -19.80 24.41 -1.31
N ARG A 347 -19.84 23.73 -2.46
CA ARG A 347 -18.69 23.52 -3.36
C ARG A 347 -18.15 24.84 -3.91
N LEU A 348 -19.04 25.74 -4.37
CA LEU A 348 -18.66 27.08 -4.81
C LEU A 348 -17.97 27.91 -3.72
N LYS A 349 -18.41 27.79 -2.45
CA LYS A 349 -17.74 28.47 -1.32
C LYS A 349 -16.32 27.97 -1.09
N VAL A 350 -16.12 26.65 -1.14
CA VAL A 350 -14.79 26.03 -0.96
C VAL A 350 -13.85 26.41 -2.11
N GLU A 351 -14.36 26.45 -3.34
CA GLU A 351 -13.61 26.94 -4.51
C GLU A 351 -13.24 28.44 -4.37
N GLU A 352 -14.20 29.29 -3.97
CA GLU A 352 -13.96 30.70 -3.69
C GLU A 352 -12.90 30.91 -2.59
N GLU A 353 -12.97 30.16 -1.49
CA GLU A 353 -12.04 30.24 -0.35
C GLU A 353 -10.63 29.77 -0.75
N PHE A 354 -10.54 28.68 -1.52
CA PHE A 354 -9.30 28.21 -2.11
C PHE A 354 -8.67 29.26 -3.05
N LEU A 355 -9.46 29.87 -3.93
CA LEU A 355 -8.99 30.91 -4.85
C LEU A 355 -8.55 32.18 -4.12
N LYS A 356 -9.27 32.61 -3.08
CA LYS A 356 -8.90 33.75 -2.22
C LYS A 356 -7.57 33.49 -1.49
N THR A 357 -7.42 32.31 -0.89
CA THR A 357 -6.20 31.88 -0.19
C THR A 357 -5.00 31.80 -1.14
N THR A 358 -5.18 31.13 -2.28
CA THR A 358 -4.16 31.02 -3.34
C THR A 358 -3.75 32.41 -3.87
N HIS A 359 -4.70 33.34 -4.04
CA HIS A 359 -4.42 34.70 -4.49
C HIS A 359 -3.66 35.51 -3.43
N ALA A 360 -4.04 35.42 -2.15
CA ALA A 360 -3.32 36.06 -1.05
C ALA A 360 -1.86 35.59 -0.97
N GLN A 361 -1.62 34.27 -1.01
CA GLN A 361 -0.26 33.69 -1.02
C GLN A 361 0.56 34.14 -2.23
N ARG A 362 -0.04 34.17 -3.43
CA ARG A 362 0.63 34.70 -4.64
C ARG A 362 0.98 36.19 -4.50
N GLN A 363 0.15 36.99 -3.83
CA GLN A 363 0.46 38.40 -3.53
C GLN A 363 1.53 38.55 -2.45
N GLU A 364 1.53 37.72 -1.41
CA GLU A 364 2.52 37.73 -0.33
C GLU A 364 3.90 37.31 -0.86
N ALA A 365 4.00 36.17 -1.55
CA ALA A 365 5.24 35.71 -2.17
C ALA A 365 5.79 36.72 -3.21
N ALA A 366 4.92 37.44 -3.92
CA ALA A 366 5.31 38.52 -4.82
C ALA A 366 5.74 39.80 -4.07
N GLN A 367 5.25 40.05 -2.85
CA GLN A 367 5.71 41.15 -1.99
C GLN A 367 7.06 40.83 -1.35
N LEU A 368 7.22 39.63 -0.78
CA LEU A 368 8.49 39.13 -0.23
C LEU A 368 9.61 39.19 -1.29
N LYS A 369 9.40 38.65 -2.50
CA LYS A 369 10.38 38.74 -3.60
C LYS A 369 10.65 40.18 -4.10
N ARG A 370 9.73 41.12 -3.87
CA ARG A 370 9.95 42.56 -4.12
C ARG A 370 10.65 43.27 -2.96
N GLU A 371 10.61 42.71 -1.75
CA GLU A 371 11.32 43.20 -0.57
C GLU A 371 12.77 42.71 -0.55
N GLU A 372 12.97 41.40 -0.70
CA GLU A 372 14.25 40.74 -0.90
C GLU A 372 15.08 41.43 -1.99
N ARG A 373 14.51 41.68 -3.18
CA ARG A 373 15.20 42.42 -4.26
C ARG A 373 15.58 43.85 -3.88
N ARG A 374 14.72 44.59 -3.15
CA ARG A 374 15.05 45.95 -2.66
C ARG A 374 16.13 45.90 -1.58
N ARG A 375 16.10 44.88 -0.72
CA ARG A 375 17.09 44.65 0.34
C ARG A 375 18.46 44.34 -0.27
N VAL A 376 18.53 43.41 -1.21
CA VAL A 376 19.78 43.06 -1.93
C VAL A 376 20.29 44.22 -2.79
N GLU A 377 19.42 45.00 -3.44
CA GLU A 377 19.84 46.23 -4.14
C GLU A 377 20.45 47.24 -3.16
N LYS A 378 19.83 47.46 -2.00
CA LYS A 378 20.32 48.36 -0.95
C LYS A 378 21.64 47.86 -0.31
N GLU A 379 21.74 46.58 0.02
CA GLU A 379 22.94 45.98 0.61
C GLU A 379 24.11 46.02 -0.37
N ARG A 380 23.89 45.75 -1.67
CA ARG A 380 24.92 45.89 -2.71
C ARG A 380 25.41 47.34 -2.85
N ILE A 381 24.52 48.33 -2.69
CA ILE A 381 24.85 49.76 -2.87
C ILE A 381 25.48 50.37 -1.61
N MET A 382 25.17 49.84 -0.41
CA MET A 382 25.94 50.13 0.80
C MET A 382 27.39 49.61 0.69
N ASN A 383 27.61 48.56 -0.11
CA ASN A 383 28.91 47.92 -0.35
C ASN A 383 29.56 48.39 -1.68
N GLU A 384 29.13 49.51 -2.27
CA GLU A 384 29.79 50.14 -3.42
C GLU A 384 30.74 51.23 -2.89
N GLU A 385 32.04 51.08 -3.12
CA GLU A 385 33.11 51.92 -2.54
C GLU A 385 33.18 53.36 -3.10
N ASP A 386 32.28 53.73 -4.02
CA ASP A 386 32.30 54.98 -4.80
C ASP A 386 31.25 55.99 -4.27
N PRO A 387 31.66 57.02 -3.51
CA PRO A 387 30.74 57.88 -2.78
C PRO A 387 29.87 58.76 -3.69
N ASP A 388 30.28 58.96 -4.94
CA ASP A 388 29.55 59.77 -5.91
C ASP A 388 28.46 58.97 -6.63
N LYS A 389 28.59 57.64 -6.71
CA LYS A 389 27.49 56.75 -7.14
C LYS A 389 26.41 56.65 -6.08
N GLN A 390 26.80 56.53 -4.79
CA GLN A 390 25.87 56.40 -3.68
C GLN A 390 24.88 57.58 -3.61
N ARG A 391 25.39 58.82 -3.58
CA ARG A 391 24.55 60.05 -3.55
C ARG A 391 23.55 60.11 -4.72
N LYS A 392 24.00 59.78 -5.94
CA LYS A 392 23.17 59.77 -7.16
C LYS A 392 22.07 58.68 -7.13
N TRP A 393 22.23 57.62 -6.33
CA TRP A 393 21.18 56.63 -6.10
C TRP A 393 20.24 57.04 -4.97
N GLU A 394 20.75 57.60 -3.87
CA GLU A 394 19.95 58.11 -2.74
C GLU A 394 18.98 59.22 -3.17
N GLU A 395 19.44 60.22 -3.93
CA GLU A 395 18.55 61.23 -4.54
C GLU A 395 17.47 60.60 -5.44
N ARG A 396 17.84 59.54 -6.16
CA ARG A 396 16.96 58.86 -7.12
C ARG A 396 15.89 58.03 -6.42
N GLU A 397 16.20 57.38 -5.30
CA GLU A 397 15.23 56.73 -4.41
C GLU A 397 14.35 57.75 -3.69
N HIS A 398 14.92 58.79 -3.07
CA HIS A 398 14.14 59.84 -2.41
C HIS A 398 13.11 60.48 -3.37
N ARG A 399 13.51 60.73 -4.63
CA ARG A 399 12.61 61.21 -5.69
C ARG A 399 11.58 60.17 -6.17
N ARG A 400 11.82 58.86 -5.99
CA ARG A 400 10.82 57.79 -6.22
C ARG A 400 9.84 57.71 -5.05
N GLU A 401 10.32 57.78 -3.80
CA GLU A 401 9.48 57.78 -2.60
C GLU A 401 8.52 58.97 -2.55
N LEU A 402 9.02 60.20 -2.83
CA LEU A 402 8.19 61.40 -2.92
C LEU A 402 7.04 61.22 -3.94
N LYS A 403 7.33 60.64 -5.11
CA LYS A 403 6.36 60.32 -6.17
C LYS A 403 5.43 59.14 -5.83
N ARG A 404 5.76 58.33 -4.82
CA ARG A 404 4.95 57.22 -4.32
C ARG A 404 4.07 57.63 -3.13
N ARG A 405 4.52 58.60 -2.33
CA ARG A 405 3.74 59.27 -1.28
C ARG A 405 2.70 60.27 -1.82
N THR A 406 2.87 60.78 -3.05
CA THR A 406 1.87 61.67 -3.66
C THR A 406 0.57 60.90 -3.95
N PRO A 407 -0.58 61.27 -3.36
CA PRO A 407 -1.83 60.55 -3.58
C PRO A 407 -2.34 60.79 -5.01
N LYS A 408 -2.55 59.73 -5.77
CA LYS A 408 -3.12 59.81 -7.13
C LYS A 408 -4.62 60.12 -7.04
N MET A 409 -4.98 61.39 -7.21
CA MET A 409 -6.37 61.84 -7.28
C MET A 409 -7.10 61.12 -8.43
N LYS A 410 -8.02 60.21 -8.10
CA LYS A 410 -8.93 59.62 -9.09
C LYS A 410 -10.01 60.65 -9.42
N GLN A 411 -10.02 61.15 -10.65
CA GLN A 411 -11.11 61.99 -11.13
C GLN A 411 -12.42 61.17 -11.14
N LEU A 412 -13.39 61.55 -10.30
CA LEU A 412 -14.77 61.10 -10.49
C LEU A 412 -15.30 61.78 -11.76
N LYS A 413 -15.47 61.01 -12.84
CA LYS A 413 -16.32 61.45 -13.95
C LYS A 413 -17.76 61.43 -13.47
N VAL A 414 -18.26 62.58 -13.04
CA VAL A 414 -19.68 62.82 -12.86
C VAL A 414 -20.36 62.57 -14.21
N LYS A 415 -21.20 61.53 -14.29
CA LYS A 415 -22.19 61.46 -15.35
C LYS A 415 -23.28 62.47 -15.01
N THR A 416 -23.47 63.46 -15.86
CA THR A 416 -24.73 64.20 -15.93
C THR A 416 -25.88 63.25 -16.28
N LEU A 417 -27.07 63.63 -15.84
CA LEU A 417 -28.34 62.90 -16.01
C LEU A 417 -28.72 62.77 -17.50
#